data_AF-A0AAJ6NLV2-F1
#
_entry.id   AF-A0AAJ6NLV2-F1
#
_cell.length_a   1.000
_cell.length_b   1.000
_cell.length_c   1.000
_cell.angle_alpha   90.00
_cell.angle_beta   90.00
_cell.angle_gamma   90.00
#
_symmetry.space_group_name_H-M   'P 1'
#
loop_
_entity.id
_entity.type
_entity.pdbx_description
1 polymer ?
#
loop_
_entity_poly.entity_id
_entity_poly.type
_entity_poly.pdbx_seq_one_letter_code
_entity_poly.pdbx_strand_id
1 'polypeptide(L)'
;MKKIILSLFGLALGFLIYKFPSFSTPCFLDDSICISEFKYSNSVERSLYLNNKTLDLEQKNEWINTHHIYPTGKNGFWNYCHDFSENAIICSFQNLINIPKCQPYSINKYPIDKWSLEIYKIELLDRDKFLYKLEPYKGEKTSWIAAQSIDINQEVLCEPEN
;
A
#
# COMPACT_ATOMS: atom_id res chain seq x y z
N MET A 1 0.21 -51.20 -26.64
CA MET A 1 0.60 -49.76 -26.71
C MET A 1 -0.37 -48.93 -25.89
N LYS A 2 -0.15 -48.83 -24.58
CA LYS A 2 -0.95 -48.06 -23.62
C LYS A 2 -0.01 -47.60 -22.52
N LYS A 3 0.76 -46.51 -22.72
CA LYS A 3 1.59 -45.94 -21.65
C LYS A 3 2.12 -44.51 -21.90
N ILE A 4 1.65 -43.81 -22.94
CA ILE A 4 2.19 -42.47 -23.27
C ILE A 4 1.15 -41.34 -23.07
N ILE A 5 -0.12 -41.66 -22.80
CA ILE A 5 -1.16 -40.62 -22.70
C ILE A 5 -1.28 -40.01 -21.28
N LEU A 6 -0.71 -40.64 -20.25
CA LEU A 6 -0.87 -40.16 -18.86
C LEU A 6 0.12 -39.08 -18.40
N SER A 7 1.25 -38.85 -19.09
CA SER A 7 2.25 -37.89 -18.58
C SER A 7 2.03 -36.44 -19.07
N LEU A 8 1.26 -36.23 -20.14
CA LEU A 8 0.99 -34.88 -20.67
C LEU A 8 -0.13 -34.16 -19.94
N PHE A 9 -1.11 -34.89 -19.37
CA PHE A 9 -2.16 -34.28 -18.54
C PHE A 9 -1.66 -33.89 -17.15
N GLY A 10 -0.62 -34.55 -16.61
CA GLY A 10 -0.03 -34.19 -15.31
C GLY A 10 0.80 -32.90 -15.33
N LEU A 11 1.40 -32.56 -16.48
CA LEU A 11 2.19 -31.33 -16.63
C LEU A 11 1.32 -30.10 -16.92
N ALA A 12 0.20 -30.26 -17.64
CA ALA A 12 -0.75 -29.17 -17.86
C ALA A 12 -1.51 -28.79 -16.57
N LEU A 13 -1.80 -29.75 -15.69
CA LEU A 13 -2.44 -29.47 -14.40
C LEU A 13 -1.47 -28.84 -13.37
N GLY A 14 -0.16 -29.08 -13.49
CA GLY A 14 0.85 -28.48 -12.62
C GLY A 14 1.08 -26.99 -12.88
N PHE A 15 0.97 -26.56 -14.14
CA PHE A 15 1.12 -25.15 -14.52
C PHE A 15 -0.13 -24.30 -14.27
N LEU A 16 -1.32 -24.91 -14.15
CA LEU A 16 -2.55 -24.23 -13.74
C LEU A 16 -2.66 -24.00 -12.23
N ILE A 17 -1.74 -24.57 -11.44
CA ILE A 17 -1.58 -24.30 -10.00
C ILE A 17 -0.30 -23.49 -9.77
N TYR A 18 0.19 -22.75 -10.78
CA TYR A 18 0.96 -21.55 -10.47
C TYR A 18 -0.03 -20.55 -9.90
N LYS A 19 -0.22 -20.68 -8.59
CA LYS A 19 -0.93 -19.75 -7.73
C LYS A 19 -0.59 -18.35 -8.23
N PHE A 20 -1.55 -17.68 -8.85
CA PHE A 20 -1.68 -16.27 -8.58
C PHE A 20 -1.90 -16.23 -7.07
N PRO A 21 -0.96 -15.74 -6.26
CA PRO A 21 -1.42 -15.18 -5.02
C PRO A 21 -2.36 -14.06 -5.49
N SER A 22 -3.67 -14.32 -5.43
CA SER A 22 -4.59 -13.27 -5.03
C SER A 22 -4.09 -12.87 -3.64
N PHE A 23 -3.04 -12.05 -3.61
CA PHE A 23 -2.80 -11.18 -2.48
C PHE A 23 -4.08 -10.38 -2.46
N SER A 24 -4.99 -10.74 -1.56
CA SER A 24 -6.09 -9.86 -1.18
C SER A 24 -5.39 -8.60 -0.69
N THR A 25 -5.17 -7.64 -1.60
CA THR A 25 -4.69 -6.33 -1.24
C THR A 25 -5.68 -5.83 -0.21
N PRO A 26 -5.24 -5.51 1.02
CA PRO A 26 -6.17 -5.13 2.06
C PRO A 26 -6.94 -3.90 1.58
N CYS A 27 -8.27 -4.03 1.54
CA CYS A 27 -9.15 -2.98 1.10
C CYS A 27 -10.19 -2.67 2.18
N PHE A 28 -10.74 -1.47 2.09
CA PHE A 28 -11.64 -0.88 3.06
C PHE A 28 -12.85 -0.25 2.35
N LEU A 29 -13.91 0.00 3.10
CA LEU A 29 -15.11 0.70 2.61
C LEU A 29 -15.68 0.03 1.34
N ASP A 30 -15.97 -1.27 1.41
CA ASP A 30 -16.46 -2.09 0.28
C ASP A 30 -15.50 -2.11 -0.92
N ASP A 31 -14.22 -2.27 -0.64
CA ASP A 31 -13.10 -2.18 -1.57
C ASP A 31 -13.01 -0.86 -2.37
N SER A 32 -13.43 0.25 -1.78
CA SER A 32 -13.28 1.57 -2.41
C SER A 32 -11.87 2.16 -2.21
N ILE A 33 -11.21 1.81 -1.12
CA ILE A 33 -9.80 2.18 -0.85
C ILE A 33 -9.01 0.89 -0.65
N CYS A 34 -7.89 0.75 -1.34
CA CYS A 34 -7.05 -0.43 -1.26
C CYS A 34 -5.59 -0.06 -1.01
N ILE A 35 -4.85 -1.01 -0.43
CA ILE A 35 -3.40 -0.92 -0.25
C ILE A 35 -2.70 -1.64 -1.40
N SER A 36 -1.71 -0.98 -2.01
CA SER A 36 -0.69 -1.63 -2.84
C SER A 36 0.58 -1.79 -2.01
N GLU A 37 1.24 -2.95 -2.11
CA GLU A 37 2.50 -3.22 -1.43
C GLU A 37 3.62 -3.35 -2.46
N PHE A 38 4.70 -2.58 -2.29
CA PHE A 38 5.94 -2.76 -3.01
C PHE A 38 6.99 -3.33 -2.06
N LYS A 39 7.52 -4.51 -2.41
CA LYS A 39 8.46 -5.26 -1.56
C LYS A 39 9.84 -5.24 -2.19
N TYR A 40 10.84 -4.83 -1.42
CA TYR A 40 12.24 -4.89 -1.82
C TYR A 40 13.12 -5.08 -0.59
N SER A 41 14.25 -5.79 -0.76
CA SER A 41 15.13 -6.17 0.35
C SER A 41 14.33 -6.81 1.49
N ASN A 42 14.27 -6.17 2.66
CA ASN A 42 13.55 -6.63 3.84
C ASN A 42 12.42 -5.67 4.24
N SER A 43 12.01 -4.80 3.32
CA SER A 43 11.04 -3.73 3.57
C SER A 43 9.81 -3.86 2.68
N VAL A 44 8.70 -3.30 3.17
CA VAL A 44 7.43 -3.23 2.43
C VAL A 44 6.96 -1.78 2.45
N GLU A 45 7.02 -1.12 1.30
CA GLU A 45 6.38 0.17 1.11
C GLU A 45 4.90 -0.04 0.80
N ARG A 46 4.03 0.69 1.49
CA ARG A 46 2.59 0.63 1.24
C ARG A 46 2.07 1.96 0.72
N SER A 47 1.29 1.86 -0.33
CA SER A 47 0.57 2.97 -0.95
C SER A 47 -0.92 2.73 -0.83
N LEU A 48 -1.69 3.77 -0.51
CA LEU A 48 -3.14 3.72 -0.59
C LEU A 48 -3.58 4.25 -1.95
N TYR A 49 -4.66 3.71 -2.50
CA TYR A 49 -5.27 4.20 -3.73
C TYR A 49 -6.78 4.03 -3.70
N LEU A 50 -7.49 4.88 -4.44
CA LEU A 50 -8.90 4.69 -4.72
C LEU A 50 -9.06 3.57 -5.73
N ASN A 51 -9.82 2.54 -5.40
CA ASN A 51 -9.94 1.37 -6.24
C ASN A 51 -11.09 1.51 -7.24
N ASN A 52 -10.83 1.08 -8.48
CA ASN A 52 -11.85 0.96 -9.52
C ASN A 52 -11.99 -0.50 -9.94
N LYS A 53 -13.12 -1.12 -9.55
CA LYS A 53 -13.39 -2.55 -9.76
C LYS A 53 -13.60 -2.92 -11.21
N THR A 54 -13.95 -1.96 -12.08
CA THR A 54 -14.30 -2.24 -13.48
C THR A 54 -13.09 -2.31 -14.40
N LEU A 55 -11.91 -1.89 -13.93
CA LEU A 55 -10.68 -1.88 -14.72
C LEU A 55 -10.08 -3.28 -14.85
N ASP A 56 -9.49 -3.54 -16.02
CA ASP A 56 -8.65 -4.71 -16.23
C ASP A 56 -7.27 -4.55 -15.55
N LEU A 57 -6.43 -5.58 -15.64
CA LEU A 57 -5.14 -5.60 -14.94
C LEU A 57 -4.15 -4.54 -15.45
N GLU A 58 -4.15 -4.27 -16.75
CA GLU A 58 -3.22 -3.31 -17.37
C GLU A 58 -3.60 -1.89 -16.95
N GLN A 59 -4.89 -1.56 -17.02
CA GLN A 59 -5.45 -0.29 -16.59
C GLN A 59 -5.30 -0.06 -15.09
N LYS A 60 -5.36 -1.13 -14.28
CA LYS A 60 -5.21 -1.03 -12.82
C LYS A 60 -3.86 -0.48 -12.39
N ASN A 61 -2.77 -0.83 -13.06
CA ASN A 61 -1.44 -0.34 -12.67
C ASN A 61 -1.32 1.18 -12.89
N GLU A 62 -1.78 1.67 -14.04
CA GLU A 62 -1.82 3.11 -14.33
C GLU A 62 -2.77 3.84 -13.37
N TRP A 63 -3.92 3.23 -13.07
CA TRP A 63 -4.89 3.77 -12.12
C TRP A 63 -4.32 3.92 -10.71
N ILE A 64 -3.63 2.91 -10.19
CA ILE A 64 -2.98 2.95 -8.87
C ILE A 64 -1.97 4.10 -8.80
N ASN A 65 -1.17 4.28 -9.86
CA ASN A 65 -0.17 5.34 -9.92
C ASN A 65 -0.78 6.74 -9.96
N THR A 66 -1.97 6.90 -10.53
CA THR A 66 -2.65 8.20 -10.72
C THR A 66 -3.64 8.54 -9.61
N HIS A 67 -4.21 7.54 -8.95
CA HIS A 67 -5.25 7.69 -7.91
C HIS A 67 -4.73 7.28 -6.54
N HIS A 68 -3.43 7.44 -6.31
CA HIS A 68 -2.83 7.23 -5.00
C HIS A 68 -3.33 8.30 -4.01
N ILE A 69 -3.55 7.88 -2.77
CA ILE A 69 -3.93 8.74 -1.65
C ILE A 69 -2.65 9.02 -0.87
N TYR A 70 -2.22 10.28 -0.84
CA TYR A 70 -0.94 10.64 -0.24
C TYR A 70 -0.97 12.03 0.41
N PRO A 71 -0.43 12.20 1.63
CA PRO A 71 -0.37 13.52 2.25
C PRO A 71 0.58 14.45 1.50
N THR A 72 0.07 15.60 1.04
CA THR A 72 0.88 16.56 0.26
C THR A 72 2.09 17.07 1.05
N GLY A 73 3.25 17.12 0.38
CA GLY A 73 4.50 17.66 0.95
C GLY A 73 5.18 16.73 1.96
N LYS A 74 4.72 15.49 2.09
CA LYS A 74 5.34 14.45 2.91
C LYS A 74 6.22 13.54 2.06
N ASN A 75 7.08 12.78 2.73
CA ASN A 75 7.83 11.69 2.10
C ASN A 75 7.84 10.52 3.07
N GLY A 76 7.43 9.34 2.64
CA GLY A 76 7.19 8.21 3.52
C GLY A 76 6.08 7.32 3.03
N PHE A 77 5.60 6.45 3.91
CA PHE A 77 4.74 5.32 3.55
C PHE A 77 3.57 5.18 4.50
N TRP A 78 2.48 4.60 4.00
CA TRP A 78 1.41 4.14 4.87
C TRP A 78 1.87 2.89 5.64
N ASN A 79 1.49 2.79 6.92
CA ASN A 79 1.78 1.62 7.73
C ASN A 79 0.54 0.73 7.83
N TYR A 80 -0.38 1.10 8.72
CA TYR A 80 -1.63 0.38 8.95
C TYR A 80 -2.83 1.30 8.80
N CYS A 81 -3.95 0.70 8.39
CA CYS A 81 -5.25 1.35 8.26
C CYS A 81 -6.32 0.54 8.99
N HIS A 82 -7.37 1.22 9.42
CA HIS A 82 -8.50 0.65 10.11
C HIS A 82 -9.79 1.37 9.71
N ASP A 83 -10.88 0.61 9.56
CA ASP A 83 -12.20 1.18 9.36
C ASP A 83 -12.59 2.04 10.56
N PHE A 84 -13.09 3.24 10.30
CA PHE A 84 -13.49 4.18 11.34
C PHE A 84 -14.98 4.46 11.34
N SER A 85 -15.57 4.58 10.16
CA SER A 85 -17.01 4.69 9.93
C SER A 85 -17.36 4.08 8.57
N GLU A 86 -18.65 4.06 8.22
CA GLU A 86 -19.14 3.55 6.92
C GLU A 86 -18.51 4.23 5.69
N ASN A 87 -17.98 5.45 5.87
CA ASN A 87 -17.41 6.25 4.80
C ASN A 87 -15.96 6.71 5.09
N ALA A 88 -15.33 6.27 6.17
CA ALA A 88 -13.99 6.72 6.50
C ALA A 88 -13.12 5.63 7.11
N ILE A 89 -11.83 5.72 6.80
CA ILE A 89 -10.76 4.97 7.45
C ILE A 89 -9.82 5.91 8.18
N ILE A 90 -9.12 5.37 9.15
CA ILE A 90 -7.96 6.02 9.77
C ILE A 90 -6.72 5.23 9.39
N CYS A 91 -5.66 5.94 8.99
CA CYS A 91 -4.39 5.35 8.62
C CYS A 91 -3.24 6.03 9.34
N SER A 92 -2.27 5.24 9.77
CA SER A 92 -0.98 5.74 10.23
C SER A 92 -0.04 5.92 9.03
N PHE A 93 0.64 7.05 8.98
CA PHE A 93 1.62 7.41 7.97
C PHE A 93 2.97 7.65 8.65
N GLN A 94 4.00 6.96 8.18
CA GLN A 94 5.37 7.14 8.64
C GLN A 94 6.09 8.07 7.68
N ASN A 95 6.34 9.29 8.14
CA ASN A 95 6.97 10.35 7.36
C ASN A 95 8.46 10.46 7.70
N LEU A 96 9.31 10.50 6.68
CA LEU A 96 10.73 10.77 6.77
C LEU A 96 10.96 12.29 6.76
N ILE A 97 11.51 12.81 7.84
CA ILE A 97 11.80 14.22 8.06
C ILE A 97 13.26 14.51 7.69
N ASN A 98 13.48 15.61 6.95
CA ASN A 98 14.81 16.14 6.63
C ASN A 98 15.72 15.11 5.95
N ILE A 99 15.25 14.56 4.83
CA ILE A 99 15.91 13.50 4.07
C ILE A 99 17.33 13.93 3.67
N PRO A 100 18.38 13.30 4.20
CA PRO A 100 19.71 13.43 3.61
C PRO A 100 19.67 12.88 2.19
N LYS A 101 20.26 13.58 1.21
CA LYS A 101 20.47 13.01 -0.12
C LYS A 101 21.12 11.64 0.02
N CYS A 102 20.55 10.63 -0.64
CA CYS A 102 21.11 9.30 -0.70
C CYS A 102 21.56 8.96 -2.12
N GLN A 103 22.37 7.91 -2.25
CA GLN A 103 22.91 7.52 -3.54
C GLN A 103 21.77 7.00 -4.44
N PRO A 104 21.64 7.47 -5.70
CA PRO A 104 20.64 6.97 -6.62
C PRO A 104 20.63 5.44 -6.69
N TYR A 105 19.44 4.84 -6.67
CA TYR A 105 19.21 3.40 -6.69
C TYR A 105 19.80 2.62 -5.51
N SER A 106 20.25 3.30 -4.45
CA SER A 106 20.63 2.64 -3.20
C SER A 106 19.43 2.39 -2.31
N ILE A 107 19.59 1.44 -1.39
CA ILE A 107 18.63 1.18 -0.32
C ILE A 107 19.24 1.72 0.96
N ASN A 108 18.55 2.67 1.59
CA ASN A 108 19.03 3.34 2.79
C ASN A 108 18.11 3.09 3.98
N LYS A 109 18.70 2.89 5.16
CA LYS A 109 17.99 2.84 6.43
C LYS A 109 18.26 4.11 7.23
N TYR A 110 17.21 4.74 7.72
CA TYR A 110 17.32 5.98 8.50
C TYR A 110 17.06 5.72 9.99
N PRO A 111 17.76 6.42 10.89
CA PRO A 111 17.53 6.29 12.33
C PRO A 111 16.16 6.82 12.76
N ILE A 112 15.67 6.37 13.91
CA ILE A 112 14.30 6.65 14.39
C ILE A 112 13.98 8.14 14.52
N ASP A 113 14.96 8.98 14.82
CA ASP A 113 14.80 10.45 14.95
C ASP A 113 14.53 11.17 13.62
N LYS A 114 14.70 10.46 12.49
CA LYS A 114 14.31 10.96 11.16
C LYS A 114 12.89 10.60 10.80
N TRP A 115 12.21 9.79 11.59
CA TRP A 115 10.85 9.37 11.32
C TRP A 115 9.85 10.06 12.25
N SER A 116 8.71 10.46 11.70
CA SER A 116 7.53 10.84 12.46
C SER A 116 6.36 9.96 12.09
N LEU A 117 5.55 9.61 13.09
CA LEU A 117 4.29 8.93 12.88
C LEU A 117 3.15 9.95 12.92
N GLU A 118 2.40 10.04 11.85
CA GLU A 118 1.24 10.91 11.71
C GLU A 118 0.00 10.06 11.47
N ILE A 119 -1.15 10.47 12.01
CA ILE A 119 -2.41 9.75 11.85
C ILE A 119 -3.34 10.60 10.99
N TYR A 120 -3.91 10.00 9.96
CA TYR A 120 -4.80 10.65 9.02
C TYR A 120 -6.16 9.97 9.00
N LYS A 121 -7.22 10.78 8.85
CA LYS A 121 -8.55 10.33 8.45
C LYS A 121 -8.65 10.47 6.93
N ILE A 122 -9.12 9.40 6.27
CA ILE A 122 -9.48 9.42 4.86
C ILE A 122 -10.97 9.15 4.77
N GLU A 123 -11.72 10.13 4.30
CA GLU A 123 -13.17 10.06 4.16
C GLU A 123 -13.56 10.07 2.69
N LEU A 124 -14.34 9.09 2.26
CA LEU A 124 -14.93 9.05 0.93
C LEU A 124 -16.12 10.00 0.87
N LEU A 125 -16.05 10.95 -0.06
CA LEU A 125 -17.09 11.94 -0.30
C LEU A 125 -18.06 11.49 -1.38
N ASP A 126 -17.55 10.83 -2.43
CA ASP A 126 -18.32 10.32 -3.56
C ASP A 126 -17.57 9.12 -4.16
N ARG A 127 -18.16 7.92 -4.06
CA ARG A 127 -17.54 6.67 -4.54
C ARG A 127 -17.47 6.62 -6.07
N ASP A 128 -18.52 7.09 -6.74
CA ASP A 128 -18.64 7.01 -8.21
C ASP A 128 -17.72 8.02 -8.90
N LYS A 129 -17.44 9.15 -8.23
CA LYS A 129 -16.52 10.17 -8.72
C LYS A 129 -15.10 10.06 -8.16
N PHE A 130 -14.80 9.05 -7.35
CA PHE A 130 -13.49 8.86 -6.71
C PHE A 130 -13.04 10.10 -5.92
N LEU A 131 -13.97 10.72 -5.18
CA LEU A 131 -13.67 11.91 -4.37
C LEU A 131 -13.45 11.52 -2.91
N TYR A 132 -12.37 12.04 -2.34
CA TYR A 132 -12.01 11.81 -0.95
C TYR A 132 -11.53 13.09 -0.28
N LYS A 133 -11.55 13.08 1.04
CA LYS A 133 -10.92 14.07 1.91
C LYS A 133 -9.86 13.37 2.76
N LEU A 134 -8.64 13.91 2.73
CA LEU A 134 -7.53 13.47 3.57
C LEU A 134 -7.19 14.58 4.56
N GLU A 135 -7.23 14.29 5.85
CA GLU A 135 -6.90 15.26 6.89
C GLU A 135 -6.23 14.62 8.11
N PRO A 136 -5.37 15.37 8.84
CA PRO A 136 -4.84 14.88 10.10
C PRO A 136 -5.97 14.52 11.07
N TYR A 137 -5.89 13.34 11.68
CA TYR A 137 -6.88 12.88 12.63
C TYR A 137 -6.74 13.65 13.95
N LYS A 138 -7.82 14.31 14.38
CA LYS A 138 -7.89 15.11 15.62
C LYS A 138 -8.89 14.54 16.65
N GLY A 139 -9.38 13.32 16.43
CA GLY A 139 -10.35 12.67 17.33
C GLY A 139 -9.70 12.00 18.53
N GLU A 140 -10.48 11.14 19.19
CA GLU A 140 -10.04 10.43 20.40
C GLU A 140 -8.91 9.44 20.12
N LYS A 141 -7.95 9.35 21.05
CA LYS A 141 -6.88 8.36 21.00
C LYS A 141 -7.42 6.98 21.41
N THR A 142 -7.91 6.22 20.43
CA THR A 142 -8.34 4.84 20.65
C THR A 142 -7.16 3.91 20.93
N SER A 143 -7.43 2.70 21.41
CA SER A 143 -6.41 1.66 21.63
C SER A 143 -5.65 1.33 20.34
N TRP A 144 -6.34 1.31 19.19
CA TRP A 144 -5.71 1.09 17.89
C TRP A 144 -4.71 2.20 17.56
N ILE A 145 -5.08 3.47 17.76
CA ILE A 145 -4.18 4.61 17.53
C ILE A 145 -2.97 4.55 18.47
N ALA A 146 -3.20 4.22 19.75
CA ALA A 146 -2.14 4.11 20.74
C ALA A 146 -1.15 2.96 20.47
N ALA A 147 -1.58 1.93 19.74
CA ALA A 147 -0.74 0.80 19.36
C ALA A 147 0.13 1.08 18.11
N GLN A 148 -0.10 2.18 17.39
CA GLN A 148 0.70 2.50 16.21
C GLN A 148 2.11 2.93 16.60
N SER A 149 3.10 2.48 15.82
CA SER A 149 4.51 2.78 16.06
C SER A 149 5.26 3.00 14.75
N ILE A 150 6.40 3.68 14.84
CA ILE A 150 7.36 3.79 13.74
C ILE A 150 7.97 2.40 13.50
N ASP A 151 7.96 1.93 12.26
CA ASP A 151 8.76 0.80 11.82
C ASP A 151 10.21 1.25 11.67
N ILE A 152 11.02 0.91 12.67
CA ILE A 152 12.45 1.21 12.72
C ILE A 152 13.27 0.37 11.72
N ASN A 153 12.66 -0.63 11.08
CA ASN A 153 13.31 -1.47 10.08
C ASN A 153 13.03 -1.02 8.66
N GLN A 154 12.18 -0.02 8.46
CA GLN A 154 11.89 0.53 7.15
C GLN A 154 13.17 1.00 6.45
N GLU A 155 13.45 0.40 5.30
CA GLU A 155 14.43 0.86 4.32
C GLU A 155 13.72 1.70 3.26
N VAL A 156 14.45 2.60 2.60
CA VAL A 156 13.94 3.50 1.56
C VAL A 156 14.74 3.28 0.29
N LEU A 157 14.04 3.05 -0.83
CA LEU A 157 14.66 3.07 -2.14
C LEU A 157 14.92 4.52 -2.56
N CYS A 158 16.18 4.84 -2.83
CA CYS A 158 16.58 6.17 -3.24
C CYS A 158 16.28 6.41 -4.71
N GLU A 159 15.32 7.29 -4.98
CA GLU A 159 14.99 7.71 -6.35
C GLU A 159 16.19 8.41 -7.01
N PRO A 160 16.40 8.22 -8.33
CA PRO A 160 17.38 8.99 -9.07
C PRO A 160 17.01 10.48 -9.09
N GLU A 161 18.03 11.35 -9.10
CA GLU A 161 17.80 12.78 -9.34
C GLU A 161 17.21 12.95 -10.76
N ASN A 162 16.00 13.52 -10.84
CA ASN A 162 15.34 13.89 -12.09
C ASN A 162 15.85 15.25 -12.60
#